data_AF-A0A017RTV3-F1
#
_entry.id   AF-A0A017RTV3-F1
#
_cell.length_a   1.000
_cell.length_b   1.000
_cell.length_c   1.000
_cell.angle_alpha   90.00
_cell.angle_beta   90.00
_cell.angle_gamma   90.00
#
_symmetry.space_group_name_H-M   'P 1'
#
loop_
_entity.id
_entity.type
_entity.pdbx_description
1 polymer ?
#
loop_
_entity_poly.entity_id
_entity_poly.type
_entity_poly.pdbx_seq_one_letter_code
_entity_poly.pdbx_strand_id
1 'polypeptide(L)'
;MENSWLAENYSTTDEKRIFKQIYSYYYDLIIQPEEWEKDIWNIEKIRETHYIDYNSNSSIAKTLHFDNIKNVYFRDIFKKYIKQRLLSNNHFSWGTAFVYSVAISKFLNDISDKNPSWTDLKEIQRNNIEDYMIFLNTYANSPKNKIKNIKDWILNNIIFVQNF
;
A
#
# COMPACT_ATOMS: atom_id res chain seq x y z
N MET A 1 -46.27 41.81 -29.75
CA MET A 1 -46.51 41.41 -28.35
C MET A 1 -46.01 40.00 -28.21
N GLU A 2 -45.06 39.81 -27.28
CA GLU A 2 -44.77 38.60 -26.47
C GLU A 2 -44.71 37.24 -27.21
N ASN A 3 -43.59 36.51 -27.20
CA ASN A 3 -42.90 36.07 -25.99
C ASN A 3 -41.38 35.93 -26.21
N SER A 4 -40.64 36.87 -25.60
CA SER A 4 -39.35 36.57 -24.95
C SER A 4 -39.59 35.50 -23.88
N TRP A 5 -38.56 34.79 -23.42
CA TRP A 5 -38.58 33.76 -22.37
C TRP A 5 -38.81 32.30 -22.83
N LEU A 6 -37.91 31.78 -23.67
CA LEU A 6 -37.41 30.43 -23.39
C LEU A 6 -36.19 30.61 -22.50
N ALA A 7 -36.42 30.40 -21.20
CA ALA A 7 -35.46 30.56 -20.13
C ALA A 7 -34.21 29.72 -20.37
N GLU A 8 -33.09 30.39 -20.66
CA GLU A 8 -31.77 29.87 -20.30
C GLU A 8 -31.72 29.80 -18.77
N ASN A 9 -32.04 28.63 -18.22
CA ASN A 9 -31.90 28.36 -16.79
C ASN A 9 -30.41 28.28 -16.44
N TYR A 10 -29.79 29.44 -16.21
CA TYR A 10 -28.52 29.53 -15.52
C TYR A 10 -28.75 29.16 -14.06
N SER A 11 -28.39 27.93 -13.69
CA SER A 11 -28.33 27.53 -12.29
C SER A 11 -27.52 28.55 -11.49
N THR A 12 -28.10 29.02 -10.39
CA THR A 12 -27.50 30.04 -9.52
C THR A 12 -26.22 29.50 -8.88
N THR A 13 -25.28 30.38 -8.51
CA THR A 13 -24.02 29.98 -7.85
C THR A 13 -24.29 29.17 -6.56
N ASP A 14 -25.39 29.46 -5.88
CA ASP A 14 -25.82 28.76 -4.67
C ASP A 14 -26.33 27.35 -4.95
N GLU A 15 -27.13 27.15 -6.00
CA GLU A 15 -27.56 25.81 -6.44
C GLU A 15 -26.35 24.94 -6.82
N LYS A 16 -25.40 25.49 -7.58
CA LYS A 16 -24.16 24.77 -7.94
C LYS A 16 -23.35 24.39 -6.70
N ARG A 17 -23.31 25.26 -5.68
CA ARG A 17 -22.61 24.98 -4.41
C ARG A 17 -23.30 23.87 -3.63
N ILE A 18 -24.62 23.90 -3.53
CA ILE A 18 -25.41 22.88 -2.84
C ILE A 18 -25.27 21.52 -3.54
N PHE A 19 -25.40 21.49 -4.87
CA PHE A 19 -25.18 20.26 -5.65
C PHE A 19 -23.77 19.72 -5.46
N LYS A 20 -22.75 20.59 -5.44
CA LYS A 20 -21.37 20.17 -5.20
C LYS A 20 -21.23 19.52 -3.82
N GLN A 21 -21.77 20.13 -2.77
CA GLN A 21 -21.72 19.59 -1.41
C GLN A 21 -22.42 18.24 -1.29
N ILE A 22 -23.64 18.14 -1.82
CA ILE A 22 -24.44 16.91 -1.85
C ILE A 22 -23.69 15.82 -2.62
N TYR A 23 -23.18 16.15 -3.82
CA TYR A 23 -22.41 15.21 -4.62
C TYR A 23 -21.15 14.72 -3.91
N SER A 24 -20.34 15.61 -3.31
CA SER A 24 -19.16 15.19 -2.56
C SER A 24 -19.52 14.33 -1.35
N TYR A 25 -20.61 14.66 -0.64
CA TYR A 25 -21.10 13.84 0.47
C TYR A 25 -21.48 12.43 0.01
N TYR A 26 -22.29 12.29 -1.04
CA TYR A 26 -22.68 10.98 -1.58
C TYR A 26 -21.52 10.24 -2.23
N TYR A 27 -20.59 10.95 -2.88
CA TYR A 27 -19.36 10.36 -3.43
C TYR A 27 -18.51 9.75 -2.32
N ASP A 28 -18.33 10.45 -1.21
CA ASP A 28 -17.61 9.96 -0.04
C ASP A 28 -18.34 8.80 0.66
N LEU A 29 -19.67 8.70 0.50
CA LEU A 29 -20.50 7.68 1.15
C LEU A 29 -20.68 6.42 0.30
N ILE A 30 -20.73 6.56 -1.02
CA ILE A 30 -21.04 5.48 -1.98
C ILE A 30 -19.77 4.98 -2.68
N ILE A 31 -18.80 5.86 -2.92
CA ILE A 31 -17.60 5.60 -3.74
C ILE A 31 -16.33 5.81 -2.90
N GLN A 32 -16.36 5.44 -1.62
CA GLN A 32 -15.10 5.19 -0.94
C GLN A 32 -14.65 3.78 -1.28
N PRO A 33 -13.49 3.61 -1.95
CA PRO A 33 -12.93 2.29 -2.16
C PRO A 33 -12.80 1.61 -0.80
N GLU A 34 -13.18 0.33 -0.74
CA GLU A 34 -12.90 -0.53 0.40
C GLU A 34 -11.45 -0.31 0.84
N GLU A 35 -11.17 -0.32 2.15
CA GLU A 35 -9.83 0.05 2.63
C GLU A 35 -8.73 -0.77 1.95
N TRP A 36 -9.03 -2.03 1.59
CA TRP A 36 -8.15 -2.94 0.85
C TRP A 36 -7.79 -2.52 -0.58
N GLU A 37 -8.62 -1.70 -1.24
CA GLU A 37 -8.37 -1.22 -2.61
C GLU A 37 -7.40 -0.04 -2.64
N LYS A 38 -7.25 0.69 -1.52
CA LYS A 38 -6.32 1.82 -1.38
C LYS A 38 -4.87 1.35 -1.35
N ASP A 39 -3.92 2.23 -1.63
CA ASP A 39 -2.49 1.95 -1.50
C ASP A 39 -1.94 2.25 -0.11
N ILE A 40 -2.73 2.91 0.73
CA ILE A 40 -2.44 3.13 2.13
C ILE A 40 -3.62 2.57 2.92
N TRP A 41 -3.36 1.54 3.72
CA TRP A 41 -4.38 0.90 4.54
C TRP A 41 -4.31 1.39 5.97
N ASN A 42 -5.44 1.77 6.55
CA ASN A 42 -5.59 2.08 7.96
C ASN A 42 -6.28 0.93 8.69
N ILE A 43 -5.62 0.41 9.73
CA ILE A 43 -6.15 -0.70 10.49
C ILE A 43 -7.46 -0.40 11.21
N GLU A 44 -7.66 0.84 11.69
CA GLU A 44 -8.87 1.22 12.40
C GLU A 44 -10.08 1.07 11.49
N LYS A 45 -9.96 1.48 10.22
CA LYS A 45 -11.00 1.31 9.19
C LYS A 45 -11.21 -0.15 8.80
N ILE A 46 -10.13 -0.93 8.67
CA ILE A 46 -10.24 -2.37 8.42
C ILE A 46 -11.01 -3.07 9.56
N ARG A 47 -10.76 -2.66 10.81
CA ARG A 47 -11.39 -3.25 12.00
C ARG A 47 -12.88 -2.92 12.15
N GLU A 48 -13.41 -1.95 11.39
CA GLU A 48 -14.85 -1.69 11.30
C GLU A 48 -15.60 -2.83 10.59
N THR A 49 -14.92 -3.57 9.70
CA THR A 49 -15.54 -4.59 8.82
C THR A 49 -14.94 -5.99 9.02
N HIS A 50 -13.71 -6.11 9.51
CA HIS A 50 -13.01 -7.38 9.68
C HIS A 50 -12.30 -7.49 11.03
N TYR A 51 -12.28 -8.69 11.62
CA TYR A 51 -11.47 -8.93 12.81
C TYR A 51 -9.99 -9.11 12.42
N ILE A 52 -9.14 -8.17 12.84
CA ILE A 52 -7.69 -8.24 12.72
C ILE A 52 -7.09 -8.05 14.11
N ASP A 53 -6.21 -8.97 14.52
CA ASP A 53 -5.48 -8.85 15.78
C ASP A 53 -4.50 -7.66 15.71
N TYR A 54 -4.73 -6.70 16.60
CA TYR A 54 -3.91 -5.51 16.76
C TYR A 54 -4.02 -4.93 18.15
N ASN A 55 -2.85 -4.73 18.75
CA ASN A 55 -2.71 -4.01 19.99
C ASN A 55 -2.58 -2.51 19.72
N SER A 56 -3.59 -1.73 20.11
CA SER A 56 -3.62 -0.27 19.97
C SER A 56 -2.53 0.46 20.75
N ASN A 57 -1.94 -0.20 21.75
CA ASN A 57 -0.81 0.33 22.52
C ASN A 57 0.54 -0.12 21.96
N SER A 58 0.57 -0.80 20.81
CA SER A 58 1.83 -1.13 20.16
C SER A 58 2.46 0.11 19.51
N SER A 59 3.79 0.13 19.44
CA SER A 59 4.55 1.15 18.70
C SER A 59 4.48 0.95 17.17
N ILE A 60 3.69 -0.01 16.69
CA ILE A 60 3.54 -0.33 15.28
C ILE A 60 2.62 0.70 14.63
N ALA A 61 2.99 1.15 13.43
CA ALA A 61 2.20 2.10 12.67
C ALA A 61 0.78 1.60 12.44
N LYS A 62 -0.20 2.49 12.59
CA LYS A 62 -1.62 2.22 12.28
C LYS A 62 -1.88 2.08 10.78
N THR A 63 -0.91 2.47 9.96
CA THR A 63 -1.02 2.44 8.50
C THR A 63 0.01 1.50 7.86
N LEU A 64 -0.40 0.82 6.78
CA LEU A 64 0.49 0.14 5.85
C LEU A 64 0.56 0.94 4.57
N HIS A 65 1.78 1.15 4.07
CA HIS A 65 2.07 1.94 2.88
C HIS A 65 2.57 1.02 1.78
N PHE A 66 1.78 0.88 0.71
CA PHE A 66 2.13 0.14 -0.52
C PHE A 66 2.44 1.09 -1.68
N ASP A 67 2.14 2.38 -1.52
CA ASP A 67 2.42 3.46 -2.47
C ASP A 67 3.92 3.62 -2.77
N ASN A 68 4.78 3.17 -1.86
CA ASN A 68 6.22 3.11 -2.02
C ASN A 68 6.70 2.04 -3.03
N ILE A 69 5.86 1.08 -3.45
CA ILE A 69 6.20 0.08 -4.46
C ILE A 69 5.95 0.67 -5.84
N LYS A 70 7.01 1.00 -6.58
CA LYS A 70 6.91 1.75 -7.85
C LYS A 70 6.15 0.98 -8.94
N ASN A 71 6.38 -0.34 -9.02
CA ASN A 71 5.72 -1.20 -10.00
C ASN A 71 4.29 -1.51 -9.55
N VAL A 72 3.30 -1.02 -10.30
CA VAL A 72 1.87 -1.18 -9.99
C VAL A 72 1.47 -2.64 -9.92
N TYR A 73 1.99 -3.48 -10.82
CA TYR A 73 1.65 -4.90 -10.82
C TYR A 73 2.16 -5.62 -9.56
N PHE A 74 3.40 -5.33 -9.16
CA PHE A 74 3.96 -5.88 -7.91
C PHE A 74 3.23 -5.37 -6.67
N ARG A 75 2.84 -4.09 -6.68
CA ARG A 75 2.03 -3.48 -5.62
C ARG A 75 0.71 -4.25 -5.45
N ASP A 76 -0.01 -4.49 -6.53
CA ASP A 76 -1.31 -5.15 -6.50
C ASP A 76 -1.24 -6.60 -6.06
N ILE A 77 -0.24 -7.36 -6.52
CA ILE A 77 0.01 -8.72 -6.05
C ILE A 77 0.33 -8.72 -4.56
N PHE A 78 1.23 -7.83 -4.13
CA PHE A 78 1.67 -7.83 -2.74
C PHE A 78 0.56 -7.39 -1.79
N LYS A 79 -0.28 -6.42 -2.17
CA LYS A 79 -1.52 -6.09 -1.45
C LYS A 79 -2.40 -7.32 -1.30
N LYS A 80 -2.69 -8.05 -2.39
CA LYS A 80 -3.50 -9.28 -2.32
C LYS A 80 -2.91 -10.33 -1.37
N TYR A 81 -1.59 -10.53 -1.42
CA TYR A 81 -0.89 -11.41 -0.48
C TYR A 81 -1.08 -10.98 0.98
N ILE A 82 -0.83 -9.71 1.31
CA ILE A 82 -0.97 -9.22 2.69
C ILE A 82 -2.42 -9.31 3.17
N LYS A 83 -3.41 -8.95 2.33
CA LYS A 83 -4.85 -9.11 2.64
C LYS A 83 -5.17 -10.56 2.98
N GLN A 84 -4.77 -11.50 2.11
CA GLN A 84 -5.03 -12.93 2.32
C GLN A 84 -4.40 -13.43 3.63
N ARG A 85 -3.16 -13.05 3.91
CA ARG A 85 -2.44 -13.47 5.12
C ARG A 85 -3.09 -12.92 6.39
N LEU A 86 -3.46 -11.63 6.39
CA LEU A 86 -4.18 -11.00 7.50
C LEU A 86 -5.53 -11.67 7.77
N LEU A 87 -6.32 -11.93 6.73
CA LEU A 87 -7.65 -12.55 6.87
C LEU A 87 -7.59 -14.04 7.23
N SER A 88 -6.51 -14.73 6.87
CA SER A 88 -6.36 -16.17 7.18
C SER A 88 -6.15 -16.47 8.67
N ASN A 89 -5.85 -15.46 9.49
CA ASN A 89 -5.62 -15.57 10.94
C ASN A 89 -4.57 -16.63 11.36
N ASN A 90 -3.64 -16.99 10.47
CA ASN A 90 -2.58 -17.98 10.69
C ASN A 90 -1.32 -17.34 11.30
N HIS A 91 -1.42 -16.80 12.51
CA HIS A 91 -0.34 -16.12 13.22
C HIS A 91 0.28 -14.93 12.44
N PHE A 92 -0.50 -14.29 11.58
CA PHE A 92 -0.06 -13.13 10.79
C PHE A 92 -0.73 -11.86 11.33
N SER A 93 -0.06 -11.21 12.27
CA SER A 93 -0.55 -9.97 12.89
C SER A 93 -0.37 -8.76 11.99
N TRP A 94 -1.02 -7.64 12.33
CA TRP A 94 -0.74 -6.35 11.70
C TRP A 94 0.73 -5.92 11.83
N GLY A 95 1.36 -6.20 12.97
CA GLY A 95 2.79 -5.96 13.17
C GLY A 95 3.65 -6.75 12.19
N THR A 96 3.30 -8.00 11.96
CA THR A 96 3.95 -8.84 10.95
C THR A 96 3.75 -8.25 9.56
N ALA A 97 2.52 -7.85 9.21
CA ALA A 97 2.21 -7.20 7.93
C ALA A 97 3.03 -5.92 7.71
N PHE A 98 3.22 -5.10 8.75
CA PHE A 98 4.05 -3.91 8.71
C PHE A 98 5.51 -4.23 8.38
N VAL A 99 6.10 -5.21 9.07
CA VAL A 99 7.49 -5.59 8.83
C VAL A 99 7.67 -6.18 7.43
N TYR A 100 6.74 -7.04 6.98
CA TYR A 100 6.72 -7.53 5.60
C TYR A 100 6.61 -6.38 4.60
N SER A 101 5.74 -5.40 4.84
CA SER A 101 5.56 -4.27 3.92
C SER A 101 6.85 -3.46 3.76
N VAL A 102 7.62 -3.25 4.82
CA VAL A 102 8.91 -2.57 4.74
C VAL A 102 9.96 -3.39 3.99
N ALA A 103 10.08 -4.69 4.30
CA ALA A 103 11.11 -5.55 3.73
C ALA A 103 10.83 -5.91 2.26
N ILE A 104 9.61 -6.36 1.96
CA ILE A 104 9.21 -6.80 0.63
C ILE A 104 9.10 -5.64 -0.34
N SER A 105 8.63 -4.46 0.06
CA SER A 105 8.61 -3.30 -0.84
C SER A 105 10.01 -2.92 -1.32
N LYS A 106 11.02 -3.08 -0.46
CA LYS A 106 12.42 -2.81 -0.82
C LYS A 106 12.93 -3.82 -1.86
N PHE A 107 12.60 -5.09 -1.68
CA PHE A 107 12.90 -6.15 -2.65
C PHE A 107 12.21 -5.94 -4.00
N LEU A 108 10.89 -5.70 -3.99
CA LEU A 108 10.11 -5.50 -5.20
C LEU A 108 10.59 -4.27 -5.99
N ASN A 109 10.98 -3.20 -5.31
CA ASN A 109 11.56 -2.03 -5.95
C ASN A 109 12.95 -2.31 -6.54
N ASP A 110 13.83 -3.01 -5.83
CA ASP A 110 15.16 -3.37 -6.34
C ASP A 110 15.06 -4.27 -7.59
N ILE A 111 14.17 -5.27 -7.58
CA ILE A 111 13.92 -6.11 -8.74
C ILE A 111 13.31 -5.31 -9.89
N SER A 112 12.31 -4.46 -9.62
CA SER A 112 11.67 -3.67 -10.67
C SER A 112 12.59 -2.61 -11.27
N ASP A 113 13.50 -2.04 -10.49
CA ASP A 113 14.47 -1.06 -10.99
C ASP A 113 15.46 -1.74 -11.95
N LYS A 114 15.79 -3.02 -11.74
CA LYS A 114 16.64 -3.84 -12.63
C LYS A 114 15.88 -4.47 -13.80
N ASN A 115 14.58 -4.72 -13.62
CA ASN A 115 13.72 -5.38 -14.60
C ASN A 115 12.40 -4.61 -14.80
N PRO A 116 12.41 -3.43 -15.43
CA PRO A 116 11.23 -2.55 -15.48
C PRO A 116 10.06 -3.11 -16.30
N SER A 117 10.32 -4.04 -17.22
CA SER A 117 9.30 -4.67 -18.05
C SER A 117 8.58 -5.83 -17.36
N TRP A 118 9.01 -6.23 -16.17
CA TRP A 118 8.40 -7.36 -15.47
C TRP A 118 7.02 -7.00 -14.96
N THR A 119 6.06 -7.82 -15.38
CA THR A 119 4.66 -7.80 -14.94
C THR A 119 4.30 -9.13 -14.27
N ASP A 120 5.29 -9.87 -13.76
CA ASP A 120 5.11 -10.98 -12.83
C ASP A 120 6.41 -11.28 -12.06
N LEU A 121 6.29 -12.18 -11.08
CA LEU A 121 7.40 -12.63 -10.23
C LEU A 121 7.92 -14.02 -10.63
N LYS A 122 7.48 -14.58 -11.77
CA LYS A 122 7.83 -15.95 -12.20
C LYS A 122 9.25 -16.06 -12.70
N GLU A 123 9.78 -14.95 -13.23
CA GLU A 123 11.14 -14.86 -13.76
C GLU A 123 12.20 -14.63 -12.66
N ILE A 124 11.81 -14.62 -11.38
CA ILE A 124 12.76 -14.51 -10.27
C ILE A 124 13.66 -15.73 -10.24
N GLN A 125 14.96 -15.47 -10.35
CA GLN A 125 16.01 -16.45 -10.30
C GLN A 125 16.95 -16.19 -9.12
N ARG A 126 17.82 -17.17 -8.84
CA ARG A 126 18.78 -17.12 -7.74
C ARG A 126 19.70 -15.89 -7.81
N ASN A 127 20.13 -15.51 -9.01
CA ASN A 127 20.95 -14.31 -9.24
C ASN A 127 20.24 -13.03 -8.78
N ASN A 128 18.92 -12.89 -8.97
CA ASN A 128 18.18 -11.72 -8.49
C ASN A 128 18.22 -11.62 -6.96
N ILE A 129 18.17 -12.76 -6.26
CA ILE A 129 18.30 -12.80 -4.80
C ILE A 129 19.73 -12.44 -4.37
N GLU A 130 20.76 -12.91 -5.07
CA GLU A 130 22.15 -12.54 -4.80
C GLU A 130 22.39 -11.04 -5.01
N ASP A 131 21.89 -10.49 -6.11
CA ASP A 131 21.95 -9.05 -6.40
C ASP A 131 21.22 -8.23 -5.33
N TYR A 132 20.10 -8.73 -4.83
CA TYR A 132 19.38 -8.11 -3.73
C TYR A 132 20.19 -8.14 -2.41
N MET A 133 20.89 -9.24 -2.11
CA MET A 133 21.78 -9.31 -0.95
C MET A 133 22.93 -8.29 -1.04
N ILE A 134 23.50 -8.11 -2.24
CA ILE A 134 24.51 -7.07 -2.50
C ILE A 134 23.92 -5.68 -2.26
N PHE A 135 22.74 -5.41 -2.84
CA PHE A 135 22.01 -4.15 -2.63
C PHE A 135 21.77 -3.87 -1.15
N LEU A 136 21.29 -4.85 -0.37
CA LEU A 136 21.06 -4.70 1.07
C LEU A 136 22.34 -4.35 1.82
N ASN A 137 23.46 -4.99 1.48
CA ASN A 137 24.75 -4.73 2.08
C ASN A 137 25.23 -3.30 1.78
N THR A 138 25.15 -2.86 0.52
CA THR A 138 25.49 -1.49 0.12
C THR A 138 24.58 -0.45 0.78
N TYR A 139 23.28 -0.72 0.82
CA TYR A 139 22.29 0.14 1.47
C TYR A 139 22.60 0.31 2.96
N ALA A 140 22.84 -0.80 3.67
CA ALA A 140 23.04 -0.80 5.11
C ALA A 140 24.34 -0.12 5.55
N ASN A 141 25.39 -0.19 4.73
CA ASN A 141 26.68 0.47 5.01
C ASN A 141 26.74 1.92 4.52
N SER A 142 25.69 2.44 3.87
CA SER A 142 25.65 3.84 3.46
C SER A 142 25.61 4.77 4.69
N PRO A 143 26.41 5.85 4.74
CA PRO A 143 26.39 6.82 5.85
C PRO A 143 25.01 7.46 6.10
N LYS A 144 24.12 7.43 5.10
CA LYS A 144 22.75 7.96 5.20
C LYS A 144 21.84 7.07 6.04
N ASN A 145 22.16 5.78 6.16
CA ASN A 145 21.32 4.80 6.82
C ASN A 145 21.91 4.43 8.18
N LYS A 146 21.18 4.76 9.25
CA LYS A 146 21.59 4.42 10.63
C LYS A 146 20.98 3.09 11.05
N ILE A 147 21.61 1.99 10.62
CA ILE A 147 21.17 0.62 10.98
C ILE A 147 22.03 0.11 12.13
N LYS A 148 21.41 -0.17 13.28
CA LYS A 148 22.13 -0.56 14.52
C LYS A 148 22.78 -1.94 14.41
N ASN A 149 22.04 -2.94 13.93
CA ASN A 149 22.56 -4.29 13.68
C ASN A 149 22.36 -4.66 12.22
N ILE A 150 23.40 -4.44 11.41
CA ILE A 150 23.36 -4.66 9.96
C ILE A 150 23.13 -6.14 9.63
N LYS A 151 23.79 -7.06 10.33
CA LYS A 151 23.68 -8.50 10.05
C LYS A 151 22.25 -9.00 10.28
N ASP A 152 21.68 -8.70 11.44
CA ASP A 152 20.30 -9.09 11.75
C ASP A 152 19.30 -8.43 10.80
N TRP A 153 19.54 -7.16 10.44
CA TRP A 153 18.68 -6.45 9.51
C TRP A 153 18.69 -7.10 8.12
N ILE A 154 19.87 -7.43 7.58
CA ILE A 154 20.00 -8.13 6.28
C ILE A 154 19.32 -9.51 6.37
N LEU A 155 19.61 -10.29 7.41
CA LEU A 155 19.05 -11.62 7.60
C LEU A 155 17.52 -11.59 7.64
N ASN A 156 16.93 -10.66 8.41
CA ASN A 156 15.48 -10.51 8.48
C ASN A 156 14.87 -10.17 7.12
N ASN A 157 15.48 -9.24 6.35
CA ASN A 157 14.99 -8.94 5.00
C ASN A 157 15.00 -10.17 4.09
N ILE A 158 16.06 -10.98 4.14
CA ILE A 158 16.16 -12.22 3.36
C ILE A 158 15.11 -13.24 3.80
N ILE A 159 14.92 -13.44 5.12
CA ILE A 159 13.90 -14.35 5.67
C ILE A 159 12.51 -13.94 5.21
N PHE A 160 12.17 -12.64 5.20
CA PHE A 160 10.87 -12.20 4.72
C PHE A 160 10.70 -12.47 3.22
N VAL A 161 11.71 -12.17 2.41
CA VAL A 161 11.68 -12.46 0.96
C VAL A 161 11.56 -13.96 0.67
N GLN A 162 12.19 -14.83 1.46
CA GLN A 162 12.10 -16.27 1.30
C GLN A 162 10.72 -16.85 1.68
N ASN A 163 9.99 -16.20 2.58
CA ASN A 163 8.67 -16.63 3.05
C ASN A 163 7.51 -15.93 2.32
N PHE A 164 7.83 -15.01 1.41
CA PHE A 164 6.89 -14.34 0.51
C PHE A 164 6.68 -15.20 -0.74
#